data_AF-A0A853MBR3-F1
#
_entry.id   AF-A0A853MBR3-F1
#
_cell.length_a   1.000
_cell.length_b   1.000
_cell.length_c   1.000
_cell.angle_alpha   90.00
_cell.angle_beta   90.00
_cell.angle_gamma   90.00
#
_symmetry.space_group_name_H-M   'P 1'
#
loop_
_entity.id
_entity.type
_entity.pdbx_description
1 polymer ?
#
loop_
_entity_poly.entity_id
_entity_poly.type
_entity_poly.pdbx_seq_one_letter_code
_entity_poly.pdbx_strand_id
1 'polypeptide(L)'
;MAENRGFYTTGQVLTVGNAVSASVRLYRSHFKDYFLLSLKAWLWIFVPVYGWAKFCALSALISRLGFGDLVNQPESVHSGERFVNSRLWQFLGTLILMFFIYVGIFVSFSILGFLLVLIPTAILGGLDIQNPTNIGTWWVLIFLLVLLLAIVAIVGSIWLEIRFSLVTLPLAIEENVDPTSTIGRSWELTKGHVRRIFLILFVASLITLPMQILLQIISSIIVQIILEFTPDNNPLLNSLLLLFFIAIFIGGSALILPFWQSLKAVIYYDLRSRREGLGLKLREREI
;
A
#
# COMPACT_ATOMS: atom_id res chain seq x y z
N MET A 1 3.54 6.55 -36.87
CA MET A 1 2.21 5.95 -36.69
C MET A 1 2.09 5.53 -35.24
N ALA A 2 1.48 6.37 -34.39
CA ALA A 2 1.23 6.03 -33.00
C ALA A 2 0.10 5.00 -32.97
N GLU A 3 0.44 3.77 -32.57
CA GLU A 3 -0.56 2.76 -32.23
C GLU A 3 -1.45 3.37 -31.13
N ASN A 4 -2.71 3.65 -31.46
CA ASN A 4 -3.69 4.16 -30.52
C ASN A 4 -3.99 3.05 -29.50
N ARG A 5 -3.13 2.95 -28.48
CA ARG A 5 -3.32 2.10 -27.31
C ARG A 5 -4.37 2.78 -26.43
N GLY A 6 -5.61 2.76 -26.89
CA GLY A 6 -6.75 3.35 -26.19
C GLY A 6 -6.99 2.64 -24.86
N PHE A 7 -6.23 3.02 -23.83
CA PHE A 7 -6.46 2.58 -22.44
C PHE A 7 -7.78 3.15 -21.91
N TYR A 8 -8.29 4.24 -22.51
CA TYR A 8 -9.57 4.89 -22.21
C TYR A 8 -10.23 5.50 -23.45
N THR A 9 -11.55 5.33 -23.56
CA THR A 9 -12.40 6.26 -24.32
C THR A 9 -12.73 7.44 -23.41
N THR A 10 -12.38 8.66 -23.83
CA THR A 10 -12.63 9.91 -23.12
C THR A 10 -14.12 10.00 -22.74
N GLY A 11 -14.44 9.83 -21.45
CA GLY A 11 -15.81 9.94 -20.92
C GLY A 11 -16.36 8.73 -20.16
N GLN A 12 -15.67 7.58 -20.13
CA GLN A 12 -16.17 6.43 -19.38
C GLN A 12 -15.97 6.62 -17.86
N VAL A 13 -17.06 6.57 -17.09
CA VAL A 13 -17.00 6.58 -15.61
C VAL A 13 -16.24 5.33 -15.16
N LEU A 14 -15.14 5.52 -14.44
CA LEU A 14 -14.20 4.45 -14.11
C LEU A 14 -14.80 3.51 -13.03
N THR A 15 -15.58 2.52 -13.45
CA THR A 15 -16.19 1.54 -12.53
C THR A 15 -15.12 0.68 -11.85
N VAL A 16 -15.48 0.00 -10.76
CA VAL A 16 -14.55 -0.85 -10.00
C VAL A 16 -13.85 -1.87 -10.89
N GLY A 17 -14.61 -2.58 -11.74
CA GLY A 17 -14.07 -3.53 -12.70
C GLY A 17 -13.15 -2.87 -13.73
N ASN A 18 -13.57 -1.74 -14.31
CA ASN A 18 -12.76 -1.03 -15.31
C ASN A 18 -11.41 -0.56 -14.75
N ALA A 19 -11.37 -0.10 -13.48
CA ALA A 19 -10.12 0.32 -12.83
C ALA A 19 -9.11 -0.83 -12.75
N VAL A 20 -9.56 -1.99 -12.30
CA VAL A 20 -8.72 -3.17 -12.15
C VAL A 20 -8.33 -3.76 -13.51
N SER A 21 -9.26 -3.83 -14.47
CA SER A 21 -8.92 -4.29 -15.82
C SER A 21 -7.95 -3.35 -16.54
N ALA A 22 -8.04 -2.04 -16.31
CA ALA A 22 -7.08 -1.08 -16.83
C ALA A 22 -5.70 -1.25 -16.18
N SER A 23 -5.62 -1.44 -14.86
CA SER A 23 -4.34 -1.65 -14.18
C SER A 23 -3.66 -2.96 -14.59
N VAL A 24 -4.41 -4.05 -14.77
CA VAL A 24 -3.88 -5.33 -15.29
C VAL A 24 -3.38 -5.16 -16.72
N ARG A 25 -4.11 -4.45 -17.58
CA ARG A 25 -3.67 -4.20 -18.97
C ARG A 25 -2.40 -3.37 -19.01
N LEU A 26 -2.31 -2.31 -18.20
CA LEU A 26 -1.13 -1.46 -18.08
C LEU A 26 0.09 -2.24 -17.56
N TYR A 27 -0.10 -3.05 -16.52
CA TYR A 27 0.97 -3.91 -16.03
C TYR A 27 1.41 -4.92 -17.10
N ARG A 28 0.47 -5.56 -17.80
CA ARG A 28 0.79 -6.53 -18.85
C ARG A 28 1.54 -5.92 -20.02
N SER A 29 1.21 -4.69 -20.44
CA SER A 29 1.88 -4.04 -21.58
C SER A 29 3.33 -3.68 -21.29
N HIS A 30 3.67 -3.42 -20.02
CA HIS A 30 5.04 -3.09 -19.57
C HIS A 30 5.60 -4.11 -18.57
N PHE A 31 5.20 -5.38 -18.71
CA PHE A 31 5.48 -6.42 -17.72
C PHE A 31 6.96 -6.50 -17.34
N LYS A 32 7.86 -6.57 -18.35
CA LYS A 32 9.29 -6.73 -18.13
C LYS A 32 9.89 -5.53 -17.38
N ASP A 33 9.58 -4.31 -17.82
CA ASP A 33 10.15 -3.10 -17.24
C ASP A 33 9.64 -2.91 -15.80
N TYR A 34 8.34 -3.07 -15.57
CA TYR A 34 7.76 -2.90 -14.25
C TYR A 34 8.20 -4.01 -13.30
N PHE A 35 8.32 -5.25 -13.77
CA PHE A 35 8.84 -6.35 -12.97
C PHE A 35 10.30 -6.14 -12.57
N LEU A 36 11.17 -5.70 -13.48
CA LEU A 36 12.57 -5.41 -13.17
C LEU A 36 12.72 -4.22 -12.21
N LEU A 37 11.95 -3.15 -12.40
CA LEU A 37 11.90 -2.02 -11.48
C LEU A 37 11.45 -2.44 -10.08
N SER A 38 10.44 -3.30 -10.02
CA SER A 38 9.90 -3.85 -8.78
C SER A 38 10.89 -4.77 -8.07
N LEU A 39 11.59 -5.64 -8.80
CA LEU A 39 12.66 -6.46 -8.27
C LEU A 39 13.80 -5.60 -7.70
N LYS A 40 14.22 -4.58 -8.45
CA LYS A 40 15.20 -3.59 -7.99
C LYS A 40 14.73 -2.88 -6.72
N ALA A 41 13.46 -2.49 -6.64
CA ALA A 41 12.88 -1.87 -5.45
C ALA A 41 12.99 -2.81 -4.25
N TRP A 42 12.51 -4.04 -4.36
CA TRP A 42 12.56 -5.02 -3.27
C TRP A 42 13.97 -5.38 -2.82
N LEU A 43 14.97 -5.34 -3.70
CA LEU A 43 16.38 -5.51 -3.29
C LEU A 43 16.87 -4.36 -2.39
N TRP A 44 16.41 -3.13 -2.63
CA TRP A 44 16.79 -1.98 -1.81
C TRP A 44 16.17 -1.99 -0.41
N ILE A 45 15.14 -2.79 -0.14
CA ILE A 45 14.47 -2.78 1.19
C ILE A 45 15.42 -3.18 2.33
N PHE A 46 16.45 -3.98 2.04
CA PHE A 46 17.44 -4.46 3.00
C PHE A 46 18.48 -3.39 3.37
N VAL A 47 18.59 -2.31 2.62
CA VAL A 47 19.48 -1.19 2.93
C VAL A 47 18.68 -0.13 3.69
N PRO A 48 18.90 0.07 4.99
CA PRO A 48 18.12 1.02 5.77
C PRO A 48 18.26 2.45 5.25
N VAL A 49 17.23 3.27 5.49
CA VAL A 49 17.19 4.71 5.17
C VAL A 49 17.25 4.99 3.66
N TYR A 50 18.44 4.86 3.04
CA TYR A 50 18.63 5.10 1.61
C TYR A 50 17.88 4.10 0.75
N GLY A 51 17.93 2.81 1.10
CA GLY A 51 17.23 1.77 0.37
C GLY A 51 15.72 1.86 0.51
N TRP A 52 15.21 2.29 1.67
CA TRP A 52 13.79 2.58 1.86
C TRP A 52 13.33 3.76 0.99
N ALA A 53 14.13 4.82 0.92
CA ALA A 53 13.89 5.93 0.01
C ALA A 53 13.87 5.46 -1.45
N LYS A 54 14.82 4.60 -1.84
CA LYS A 54 14.90 3.99 -3.18
C LYS A 54 13.71 3.07 -3.48
N PHE A 55 13.25 2.29 -2.52
CA PHE A 55 12.06 1.46 -2.66
C PHE A 55 10.83 2.32 -2.95
N CYS A 56 10.60 3.36 -2.13
CA CYS A 56 9.49 4.30 -2.34
C CYS A 56 9.59 4.98 -3.71
N ALA A 57 10.76 5.50 -4.06
CA ALA A 57 11.03 6.10 -5.35
C ALA A 57 10.70 5.15 -6.52
N LEU A 58 11.28 3.95 -6.55
CA LEU A 58 11.06 3.00 -7.65
C LEU A 58 9.60 2.52 -7.71
N SER A 59 8.94 2.36 -6.58
CA SER A 59 7.50 2.04 -6.56
C SER A 59 6.65 3.18 -7.16
N ALA A 60 6.99 4.43 -6.83
CA ALA A 60 6.31 5.61 -7.34
C ALA A 60 6.62 5.87 -8.82
N LEU A 61 7.83 5.48 -9.28
CA LEU A 61 8.21 5.50 -10.69
C LEU A 61 7.29 4.62 -11.53
N ILE A 62 6.97 3.41 -11.08
CA ILE A 62 6.01 2.53 -11.80
C ILE A 62 4.65 3.24 -11.93
N SER A 63 4.17 3.87 -10.86
CA SER A 63 2.93 4.66 -10.89
C SER A 63 3.02 5.86 -11.85
N ARG A 64 4.17 6.55 -11.90
CA ARG A 64 4.43 7.69 -12.80
C ARG A 64 4.44 7.26 -14.26
N LEU A 65 5.16 6.20 -14.60
CA LEU A 65 5.20 5.64 -15.95
C LEU A 65 3.80 5.22 -16.39
N GLY A 66 3.09 4.51 -15.52
CA GLY A 66 1.70 4.12 -15.75
C GLY A 66 0.82 5.35 -16.01
N PHE A 67 0.92 6.40 -15.20
CA PHE A 67 0.17 7.64 -15.39
C PHE A 67 0.50 8.33 -16.71
N GLY A 68 1.77 8.35 -17.12
CA GLY A 68 2.21 8.89 -18.41
C GLY A 68 1.53 8.17 -19.59
N ASP A 69 1.44 6.84 -19.53
CA ASP A 69 0.75 6.03 -20.53
C ASP A 69 -0.76 6.35 -20.57
N LEU A 70 -1.41 6.60 -19.44
CA LEU A 70 -2.84 6.98 -19.41
C LEU A 70 -3.12 8.38 -19.96
N VAL A 71 -2.10 9.25 -19.96
CA VAL A 71 -2.18 10.65 -20.40
C VAL A 71 -1.66 10.82 -21.84
N ASN A 72 -1.38 9.71 -22.54
CA ASN A 72 -0.77 9.71 -23.89
C ASN A 72 0.59 10.45 -23.95
N GLN A 73 1.30 10.53 -22.82
CA GLN A 73 2.64 11.12 -22.70
C GLN A 73 3.59 10.08 -22.10
N PRO A 74 3.92 9.00 -22.84
CA PRO A 74 4.77 7.95 -22.33
C PRO A 74 6.17 8.50 -22.04
N GLU A 75 6.66 8.25 -20.82
CA GLU A 75 7.99 8.65 -20.40
C GLU A 75 8.93 7.43 -20.44
N SER A 76 10.19 7.63 -20.82
CA SER A 76 11.19 6.55 -20.74
C SER A 76 11.52 6.22 -19.29
N VAL A 77 11.76 4.93 -19.01
CA VAL A 77 12.15 4.45 -17.67
C VAL A 77 13.35 5.24 -17.13
N HIS A 78 14.33 5.53 -17.98
CA HIS A 78 15.54 6.26 -17.60
C HIS A 78 15.27 7.72 -17.21
N SER A 79 14.42 8.43 -17.95
CA SER A 79 14.03 9.81 -17.62
C SER A 79 13.28 9.85 -16.29
N GLY A 80 12.29 8.97 -16.14
CA GLY A 80 11.52 8.90 -14.90
C GLY A 80 12.38 8.51 -13.71
N GLU A 81 13.32 7.56 -13.88
CA GLU A 81 14.26 7.18 -12.82
C GLU A 81 15.15 8.36 -12.41
N ARG A 82 15.65 9.17 -13.35
CA ARG A 82 16.42 10.38 -13.03
C ARG A 82 15.58 11.38 -12.23
N PHE A 83 14.33 11.60 -12.62
CA PHE A 83 13.42 12.51 -11.92
C PHE A 83 13.18 12.08 -10.48
N VAL A 84 12.75 10.84 -10.28
CA VAL A 84 12.43 10.32 -8.94
C VAL A 84 13.70 10.23 -8.07
N ASN A 85 14.85 9.88 -8.66
CA ASN A 85 16.12 9.84 -7.94
C ASN A 85 16.60 11.21 -7.45
N SER A 86 16.25 12.30 -8.15
CA SER A 86 16.56 13.65 -7.67
C SER A 86 15.78 14.03 -6.41
N ARG A 87 14.66 13.33 -6.13
CA ARG A 87 13.73 13.60 -5.02
C ARG A 87 13.74 12.53 -3.93
N LEU A 88 14.76 11.66 -3.87
CA LEU A 88 14.82 10.55 -2.91
C LEU A 88 14.57 10.98 -1.47
N TRP A 89 15.17 12.10 -1.06
CA TRP A 89 15.03 12.62 0.30
C TRP A 89 13.63 13.16 0.59
N GLN A 90 12.91 13.65 -0.44
CA GLN A 90 11.50 14.01 -0.28
C GLN A 90 10.63 12.76 -0.11
N PHE A 91 10.92 11.66 -0.82
CA PHE A 91 10.23 10.38 -0.60
C PHE A 91 10.50 9.85 0.81
N LEU A 92 11.75 9.94 1.28
CA LEU A 92 12.11 9.55 2.64
C LEU A 92 11.39 10.42 3.68
N GLY A 93 11.39 11.74 3.51
CA GLY A 93 10.69 12.67 4.41
C GLY A 93 9.18 12.37 4.47
N THR A 94 8.58 12.01 3.33
CA THR A 94 7.17 11.61 3.25
C THR A 94 6.92 10.28 3.98
N LEU A 95 7.83 9.31 3.81
CA LEU A 95 7.76 8.02 4.52
C LEU A 95 7.88 8.20 6.03
N ILE A 96 8.82 9.02 6.50
CA ILE A 96 9.03 9.31 7.93
C ILE A 96 7.80 10.01 8.51
N LEU A 97 7.26 11.02 7.82
CA LEU A 97 6.07 11.73 8.26
C LEU A 97 4.86 10.80 8.36
N MET A 98 4.67 9.93 7.36
CA MET A 98 3.61 8.92 7.39
C MET A 98 3.80 7.91 8.52
N PHE A 99 5.04 7.47 8.76
CA PHE A 99 5.36 6.58 9.88
C PHE A 99 4.94 7.20 11.22
N PHE A 100 5.32 8.46 11.50
CA PHE A 100 4.93 9.13 12.75
C PHE A 100 3.42 9.30 12.88
N ILE A 101 2.70 9.58 11.78
CA ILE A 101 1.24 9.67 11.80
C ILE A 101 0.62 8.32 12.19
N TYR A 102 1.03 7.23 11.53
CA TYR A 102 0.50 5.89 11.83
C TYR A 102 0.86 5.41 13.24
N VAL A 103 2.10 5.64 13.69
CA VAL A 103 2.53 5.31 15.06
C VAL A 103 1.75 6.14 16.08
N GLY A 104 1.56 7.43 15.85
CA GLY A 104 0.79 8.30 16.75
C GLY A 104 -0.65 7.81 16.92
N ILE A 105 -1.30 7.39 15.83
CA ILE A 105 -2.65 6.83 15.87
C ILE A 105 -2.67 5.49 16.62
N PHE A 106 -1.75 4.58 16.29
CA PHE A 106 -1.66 3.26 16.92
C PHE A 106 -1.43 3.38 18.43
N VAL A 107 -0.49 4.24 18.84
CA VAL A 107 -0.19 4.52 20.25
C VAL A 107 -1.41 5.12 20.94
N SER A 108 -2.11 6.07 20.30
CA SER A 108 -3.32 6.68 20.86
C SER A 108 -4.41 5.65 21.16
N PHE A 109 -4.70 4.76 20.21
CA PHE A 109 -5.67 3.67 20.42
C PHE A 109 -5.19 2.65 21.46
N SER A 110 -3.89 2.35 21.49
CA SER A 110 -3.31 1.42 22.46
C SER A 110 -3.41 1.95 23.89
N ILE A 111 -3.11 3.25 24.09
CA ILE A 111 -3.27 3.92 25.39
C ILE A 111 -4.74 3.92 25.81
N LEU A 112 -5.66 4.26 24.90
CA LEU A 112 -7.08 4.30 25.20
C LEU A 112 -7.61 2.90 25.59
N GLY A 113 -7.20 1.86 24.86
CA GLY A 113 -7.54 0.47 25.18
C GLY A 113 -6.94 0.01 26.51
N PHE A 114 -5.69 0.38 26.79
CA PHE A 114 -5.04 0.08 28.06
C PHE A 114 -5.76 0.74 29.24
N LEU A 115 -6.10 2.03 29.14
CA LEU A 115 -6.84 2.74 30.18
C LEU A 115 -8.25 2.15 30.41
N LEU A 116 -8.91 1.73 29.33
CA LEU A 116 -10.21 1.07 29.38
C LEU A 116 -10.21 -0.25 30.16
N VAL A 117 -9.07 -0.96 30.19
CA VAL A 117 -8.91 -2.18 30.98
C VAL A 117 -8.40 -1.86 32.38
N LEU A 118 -7.39 -0.99 32.49
CA LEU A 118 -6.71 -0.67 33.75
C LEU A 118 -7.65 0.00 34.77
N ILE A 119 -8.43 0.99 34.34
CA ILE A 119 -9.25 1.78 35.28
C ILE A 119 -10.35 0.91 35.92
N PRO A 120 -11.18 0.17 35.15
CA PRO A 120 -12.19 -0.70 35.75
C PRO A 120 -11.58 -1.81 36.61
N THR A 121 -10.45 -2.39 36.20
CA THR A 121 -9.80 -3.46 36.98
C THR A 121 -9.24 -2.96 38.30
N ALA A 122 -8.62 -1.77 38.32
CA ALA A 122 -8.15 -1.14 39.56
C ALA A 122 -9.32 -0.78 40.50
N ILE A 123 -10.43 -0.28 39.96
CA ILE A 123 -11.64 0.03 40.74
C ILE A 123 -12.25 -1.26 41.32
N LEU A 124 -12.42 -2.31 40.52
CA LEU A 124 -12.99 -3.58 40.96
C LEU A 124 -12.10 -4.29 41.99
N GLY A 125 -10.78 -4.25 41.80
CA GLY A 125 -9.80 -4.84 42.74
C GLY A 125 -9.64 -4.04 44.03
N GLY A 126 -9.81 -2.71 43.99
CA GLY A 126 -9.70 -1.83 45.15
C GLY A 126 -10.98 -1.73 46.01
N LEU A 127 -12.15 -2.06 45.46
CA LEU A 127 -13.44 -1.99 46.16
C LEU A 127 -13.88 -3.32 46.81
N ASP A 128 -13.03 -4.35 46.78
CA ASP A 128 -13.27 -5.69 47.36
C ASP A 128 -14.67 -6.26 47.05
N ILE A 129 -15.14 -6.07 45.80
CA ILE A 129 -16.46 -6.53 45.35
C ILE A 129 -16.38 -8.04 45.09
N GLN A 130 -16.34 -8.84 46.17
CA GLN A 130 -16.21 -10.31 46.14
C GLN A 130 -17.52 -11.04 45.77
N ASN A 131 -18.35 -10.47 44.91
CA ASN A 131 -19.55 -11.16 44.40
C ASN A 131 -19.21 -11.91 43.09
N PRO A 132 -19.09 -13.25 43.11
CA PRO A 132 -18.59 -14.04 41.98
C PRO A 132 -19.48 -13.96 40.73
N THR A 133 -20.78 -13.68 40.90
CA THR A 133 -21.73 -13.50 39.78
C THR A 133 -21.55 -12.18 39.04
N ASN A 134 -21.09 -11.12 39.70
CA ASN A 134 -20.92 -9.80 39.09
C ASN A 134 -19.58 -9.68 38.33
N ILE A 135 -18.54 -10.35 38.81
CA ILE A 135 -17.19 -10.28 38.21
C ILE A 135 -17.21 -10.73 36.74
N GLY A 136 -17.89 -11.84 36.44
CA GLY A 136 -18.02 -12.34 35.07
C GLY A 136 -18.71 -11.34 34.13
N THR A 137 -19.79 -10.69 34.59
CA THR A 137 -20.51 -9.67 33.81
C THR A 137 -19.65 -8.46 33.51
N TRP A 138 -18.85 -7.97 34.46
CA TRP A 138 -17.94 -6.84 34.24
C TRP A 138 -16.84 -7.15 33.22
N TRP A 139 -16.25 -8.36 33.27
CA TRP A 139 -15.24 -8.77 32.28
C TRP A 139 -15.82 -8.86 30.86
N VAL A 140 -17.05 -9.36 30.73
CA VAL A 140 -17.76 -9.37 29.44
C VAL A 140 -17.98 -7.94 28.93
N LEU A 141 -18.39 -7.00 29.80
CA LEU A 141 -18.57 -5.59 29.42
C LEU A 141 -17.27 -4.92 28.99
N ILE A 142 -16.17 -5.12 29.73
CA ILE A 142 -14.84 -4.60 29.38
C ILE A 142 -14.40 -5.18 28.03
N PHE A 143 -14.56 -6.49 27.85
CA PHE A 143 -14.23 -7.15 26.59
C PHE A 143 -15.02 -6.57 25.42
N LEU A 144 -16.34 -6.40 25.55
CA LEU A 144 -17.18 -5.79 24.51
C LEU A 144 -16.75 -4.36 24.18
N LEU A 145 -16.36 -3.58 25.19
CA LEU A 145 -15.92 -2.20 25.01
C LEU A 145 -14.56 -2.11 24.31
N VAL A 146 -13.62 -2.98 24.68
CA VAL A 146 -12.31 -3.11 24.00
C VAL A 146 -12.51 -3.61 22.56
N LEU A 147 -13.40 -4.57 22.34
CA LEU A 147 -13.74 -5.06 21.01
C LEU A 147 -14.33 -3.95 20.14
N LEU A 148 -15.26 -3.15 20.69
CA LEU A 148 -15.81 -1.99 19.99
C LEU A 148 -14.72 -0.98 19.62
N LEU A 149 -13.82 -0.68 20.56
CA LEU A 149 -12.69 0.21 20.29
C LEU A 149 -11.78 -0.35 19.18
N ALA A 150 -11.50 -1.65 19.20
CA ALA A 150 -10.71 -2.31 18.16
C ALA A 150 -11.38 -2.19 16.79
N ILE A 151 -12.71 -2.37 16.69
CA ILE A 151 -13.46 -2.18 15.44
C ILE A 151 -13.33 -0.73 14.96
N VAL A 152 -13.50 0.25 15.84
CA VAL A 152 -13.35 1.68 15.50
C VAL A 152 -11.92 1.97 15.01
N ALA A 153 -10.91 1.41 15.67
CA ALA A 153 -9.50 1.56 15.28
C ALA A 153 -9.23 0.95 13.90
N ILE A 154 -9.78 -0.24 13.60
CA ILE A 154 -9.66 -0.90 12.30
C ILE A 154 -10.34 -0.07 11.21
N VAL A 155 -11.59 0.34 11.41
CA VAL A 155 -12.35 1.15 10.43
C VAL A 155 -11.66 2.50 10.19
N GLY A 156 -11.18 3.15 11.25
CA GLY A 156 -10.42 4.39 11.16
C GLY A 156 -9.11 4.21 10.39
N SER A 157 -8.39 3.11 10.62
CA SER A 157 -7.14 2.79 9.93
C SER A 157 -7.36 2.55 8.43
N ILE A 158 -8.38 1.76 8.06
CA ILE A 158 -8.75 1.54 6.65
C ILE A 158 -9.13 2.87 5.99
N TRP A 159 -9.90 3.71 6.68
CA TRP A 159 -10.29 5.01 6.17
C TRP A 159 -9.07 5.91 5.90
N LEU A 160 -8.10 5.94 6.80
CA LEU A 160 -6.85 6.69 6.63
C LEU A 160 -5.98 6.12 5.52
N GLU A 161 -5.88 4.79 5.40
CA GLU A 161 -5.11 4.15 4.34
C GLU A 161 -5.65 4.54 2.96
N ILE A 162 -6.98 4.59 2.79
CA ILE A 162 -7.60 5.09 1.55
C ILE A 162 -7.20 6.53 1.28
N ARG A 163 -7.22 7.40 2.31
CA ARG A 163 -6.86 8.82 2.20
C ARG A 163 -5.40 9.02 1.82
N PHE A 164 -4.51 8.17 2.33
CA PHE A 164 -3.07 8.26 2.11
C PHE A 164 -2.56 7.34 0.98
N SER A 165 -3.44 6.59 0.33
CA SER A 165 -3.09 5.61 -0.72
C SER A 165 -2.31 6.22 -1.89
N LEU A 166 -2.53 7.50 -2.19
CA LEU A 166 -1.96 8.23 -3.34
C LEU A 166 -0.83 9.17 -2.96
N VAL A 167 -0.37 9.20 -1.70
CA VAL A 167 0.63 10.15 -1.18
C VAL A 167 1.94 10.17 -1.98
N THR A 168 2.33 9.07 -2.60
CA THR A 168 3.57 8.97 -3.39
C THR A 168 3.42 9.53 -4.82
N LEU A 169 2.20 9.69 -5.34
CA LEU A 169 1.97 10.06 -6.73
C LEU A 169 2.13 11.56 -7.00
N PRO A 170 1.59 12.49 -6.20
CA PRO A 170 1.85 13.90 -6.40
C PRO A 170 3.34 14.22 -6.35
N LEU A 171 4.08 13.63 -5.40
CA LEU A 171 5.54 13.79 -5.32
C LEU A 171 6.29 13.23 -6.53
N ALA A 172 5.79 12.14 -7.12
CA ALA A 172 6.39 11.52 -8.29
C ALA A 172 6.02 12.21 -9.60
N ILE A 173 4.92 12.97 -9.67
CA ILE A 173 4.37 13.50 -10.94
C ILE A 173 4.45 15.03 -11.00
N GLU A 174 4.18 15.71 -9.89
CA GLU A 174 4.11 17.17 -9.81
C GLU A 174 5.47 17.75 -9.41
N GLU A 175 5.89 18.86 -10.04
CA GLU A 175 7.26 19.37 -9.91
C GLU A 175 7.50 20.19 -8.62
N ASN A 176 6.47 20.72 -7.98
CA ASN A 176 6.61 21.64 -6.83
C ASN A 176 5.84 21.14 -5.60
N VAL A 177 6.04 19.88 -5.24
CA VAL A 177 5.39 19.25 -4.09
C VAL A 177 6.43 18.80 -3.08
N ASP A 178 6.15 19.11 -1.82
CA ASP A 178 6.95 18.81 -0.64
C ASP A 178 6.32 17.64 0.15
N PRO A 179 7.06 17.02 1.09
CA PRO A 179 6.54 15.89 1.87
C PRO A 179 5.25 16.15 2.66
N THR A 180 5.03 17.38 3.13
CA THR A 180 3.81 17.75 3.85
C THR A 180 2.67 18.07 2.89
N SER A 181 2.96 18.80 1.81
CA SER A 181 1.95 19.18 0.82
C SER A 181 1.44 17.99 0.00
N THR A 182 2.27 16.95 -0.23
CA THR A 182 1.82 15.72 -0.91
C THR A 182 0.75 14.96 -0.11
N ILE A 183 0.80 15.02 1.23
CA ILE A 183 -0.21 14.40 2.10
C ILE A 183 -1.53 15.18 2.01
N GLY A 184 -1.47 16.51 2.12
CA GLY A 184 -2.64 17.38 1.93
C GLY A 184 -3.28 17.18 0.56
N ARG A 185 -2.44 17.10 -0.49
CA ARG A 185 -2.86 16.82 -1.86
C ARG A 185 -3.58 15.48 -2.00
N SER A 186 -3.03 14.40 -1.44
CA SER A 186 -3.69 13.09 -1.42
C SER A 186 -5.04 13.13 -0.70
N TRP A 187 -5.12 13.89 0.39
CA TRP A 187 -6.37 14.07 1.14
C TRP A 187 -7.46 14.79 0.32
N GLU A 188 -7.08 15.86 -0.37
CA GLU A 188 -7.99 16.63 -1.22
C GLU A 188 -8.52 15.80 -2.39
N LEU A 189 -7.63 15.08 -3.08
CA LEU A 189 -7.99 14.25 -4.23
C LEU A 189 -8.96 13.14 -3.84
N THR A 190 -8.73 12.48 -2.70
CA THR A 190 -9.56 11.36 -2.22
C THR A 190 -10.91 11.80 -1.62
N LYS A 191 -11.10 13.11 -1.35
CA LYS A 191 -12.34 13.63 -0.73
C LYS A 191 -13.56 13.30 -1.60
N GLY A 192 -14.69 12.94 -0.97
CA GLY A 192 -15.93 12.59 -1.67
C GLY A 192 -15.94 11.26 -2.43
N HIS A 193 -14.79 10.57 -2.58
CA HIS A 193 -14.68 9.33 -3.36
C HIS A 193 -14.18 8.12 -2.56
N VAL A 194 -14.04 8.25 -1.23
CA VAL A 194 -13.49 7.24 -0.31
C VAL A 194 -14.12 5.86 -0.51
N ARG A 195 -15.46 5.77 -0.57
CA ARG A 195 -16.18 4.49 -0.75
C ARG A 195 -15.80 3.80 -2.06
N ARG A 196 -15.62 4.55 -3.15
CA ARG A 196 -15.27 3.97 -4.45
C ARG A 196 -13.82 3.53 -4.48
N ILE A 197 -12.91 4.32 -3.91
CA ILE A 197 -11.50 3.94 -3.78
C ILE A 197 -11.38 2.68 -2.91
N PHE A 198 -12.12 2.62 -1.79
CA PHE A 198 -12.20 1.43 -0.95
C PHE A 198 -12.62 0.20 -1.75
N LEU A 199 -13.72 0.26 -2.51
CA LEU A 199 -14.18 -0.88 -3.30
C LEU A 199 -13.16 -1.31 -4.36
N ILE A 200 -12.46 -0.37 -4.99
CA ILE A 200 -11.39 -0.68 -5.95
C ILE A 200 -10.21 -1.38 -5.27
N LEU A 201 -9.71 -0.82 -4.16
CA LEU A 201 -8.60 -1.41 -3.41
C LEU A 201 -9.00 -2.76 -2.79
N PHE A 202 -10.25 -2.91 -2.34
CA PHE A 202 -10.78 -4.15 -1.82
C PHE A 202 -10.83 -5.23 -2.90
N VAL A 203 -11.40 -4.97 -4.07
CA VAL A 203 -11.41 -5.93 -5.18
C VAL A 203 -9.99 -6.26 -5.63
N ALA A 204 -9.10 -5.26 -5.70
CA ALA A 204 -7.69 -5.49 -6.02
C ALA A 204 -7.01 -6.40 -4.99
N SER A 205 -7.29 -6.20 -3.69
CA SER A 205 -6.77 -7.07 -2.64
C SER A 205 -7.24 -8.51 -2.83
N LEU A 206 -8.53 -8.72 -3.07
CA LEU A 206 -9.12 -10.05 -3.32
C LEU A 206 -8.49 -10.77 -4.51
N ILE A 207 -8.13 -10.03 -5.57
CA ILE A 207 -7.46 -10.60 -6.75
C ILE A 207 -6.02 -11.02 -6.43
N THR A 208 -5.32 -10.26 -5.58
CA THR A 208 -3.95 -10.60 -5.18
C THR A 208 -3.86 -11.68 -4.09
N LEU A 209 -4.93 -11.90 -3.31
CA LEU A 209 -4.94 -12.87 -2.21
C LEU A 209 -4.59 -14.30 -2.63
N PRO A 210 -5.20 -14.91 -3.68
CA PRO A 210 -4.84 -16.27 -4.09
C PRO A 210 -3.36 -16.41 -4.43
N MET A 211 -2.78 -15.39 -5.07
CA MET A 211 -1.36 -15.38 -5.41
C MET A 211 -0.48 -15.34 -4.15
N GLN A 212 -0.83 -14.53 -3.15
CA GLN A 212 -0.10 -14.48 -1.87
C GLN A 212 -0.22 -15.78 -1.09
N ILE A 213 -1.43 -16.35 -0.99
CA ILE A 213 -1.68 -17.63 -0.34
C ILE A 213 -0.87 -18.74 -1.01
N LEU A 214 -0.88 -18.80 -2.34
CA LEU A 214 -0.12 -19.78 -3.10
C LEU A 214 1.39 -19.65 -2.84
N LEU A 215 1.94 -18.43 -2.87
CA LEU A 215 3.35 -18.18 -2.56
C LEU A 215 3.71 -18.62 -1.14
N GLN A 216 2.85 -18.34 -0.16
CA GLN A 216 3.05 -18.76 1.23
C GLN A 216 3.00 -20.28 1.39
N ILE A 217 2.02 -20.95 0.76
CA ILE A 217 1.87 -22.41 0.79
C ILE A 217 3.11 -23.06 0.16
N ILE A 218 3.49 -22.65 -1.05
CA ILE A 218 4.67 -23.20 -1.74
C ILE A 218 5.93 -23.01 -0.89
N SER A 219 6.15 -21.80 -0.37
CA SER A 219 7.29 -21.50 0.49
C SER A 219 7.31 -22.38 1.75
N SER A 220 6.16 -22.54 2.41
CA SER A 220 6.04 -23.35 3.62
C SER A 220 6.30 -24.84 3.36
N ILE A 221 5.75 -25.40 2.28
CA ILE A 221 5.94 -26.82 1.92
C ILE A 221 7.41 -27.09 1.64
N ILE A 222 8.10 -26.24 0.87
CA ILE A 222 9.51 -26.42 0.54
C ILE A 222 10.37 -26.42 1.80
N VAL A 223 10.14 -25.46 2.71
CA VAL A 223 10.88 -25.38 3.97
C VAL A 223 10.65 -26.62 4.84
N GLN A 224 9.39 -27.06 4.98
CA GLN A 224 9.06 -28.24 5.78
C GLN A 224 9.71 -29.52 5.25
N ILE A 225 9.66 -29.73 3.92
CA ILE A 225 10.33 -30.86 3.28
C ILE A 225 11.83 -30.86 3.62
N ILE A 226 12.51 -29.74 3.46
CA ILE A 226 13.97 -29.68 3.68
C ILE A 226 14.33 -29.94 5.15
N LEU A 227 13.53 -29.43 6.09
CA LEU A 227 13.73 -29.67 7.53
C LEU A 227 13.46 -31.13 7.91
N GLU A 228 12.49 -31.79 7.29
CA GLU A 228 12.20 -33.21 7.54
C GLU A 228 13.33 -34.13 7.07
N PHE A 229 13.99 -33.79 5.94
CA PHE A 229 15.15 -34.52 5.43
C PHE A 229 16.48 -34.14 6.11
N THR A 230 16.49 -33.12 6.99
CA THR A 230 17.71 -32.72 7.72
C THR A 230 17.42 -32.54 9.22
N PRO A 231 17.36 -33.64 9.99
CA PRO A 231 17.03 -33.61 11.42
C PRO A 231 18.08 -32.88 12.28
N ASP A 232 19.31 -32.80 11.79
CA ASP A 232 20.39 -32.09 12.46
C ASP A 232 20.19 -30.58 12.29
N ASN A 233 20.18 -29.85 13.40
CA ASN A 233 20.09 -28.38 13.46
C ASN A 233 21.39 -27.73 12.92
N ASN A 234 21.72 -27.98 11.66
CA ASN A 234 22.90 -27.49 10.99
C ASN A 234 22.74 -25.99 10.71
N PRO A 235 23.55 -25.11 11.36
CA PRO A 235 23.43 -23.67 11.18
C PRO A 235 23.61 -23.22 9.72
N LEU A 236 24.43 -23.92 8.93
CA LEU A 236 24.66 -23.60 7.52
C LEU A 236 23.39 -23.84 6.71
N LEU A 237 22.71 -24.98 6.90
CA LEU A 237 21.46 -25.27 6.21
C LEU A 237 20.37 -24.23 6.56
N ASN A 238 20.24 -23.88 7.84
CA ASN A 238 19.28 -22.87 8.29
C ASN A 238 19.54 -21.51 7.62
N SER A 239 20.81 -21.12 7.48
CA SER A 239 21.18 -19.88 6.79
C SER A 239 20.84 -19.91 5.29
N LEU A 240 21.03 -21.06 4.62
CA LEU A 240 20.67 -21.24 3.21
C LEU A 240 19.15 -21.24 3.02
N LEU A 241 18.40 -21.86 3.92
CA LEU A 241 16.94 -21.83 3.95
C LEU A 241 16.40 -20.41 4.15
N LEU A 242 17.03 -19.62 5.01
CA LEU A 242 16.70 -18.22 5.19
C LEU A 242 16.92 -17.42 3.90
N LEU A 243 18.05 -17.60 3.22
CA LEU A 243 18.33 -16.95 1.94
C LEU A 243 17.31 -17.35 0.86
N PHE A 244 16.93 -18.63 0.82
CA PHE A 244 15.90 -19.12 -0.09
C PHE A 244 14.53 -18.49 0.20
N PHE A 245 14.14 -18.39 1.47
CA PHE A 245 12.90 -17.72 1.88
C PHE A 245 12.89 -16.25 1.47
N ILE A 246 14.00 -15.54 1.69
CA ILE A 246 14.17 -14.15 1.25
C ILE A 246 14.05 -14.04 -0.27
N ALA A 247 14.67 -14.94 -1.03
CA ALA A 247 14.60 -14.93 -2.50
C ALA A 247 13.18 -15.15 -3.03
N ILE A 248 12.43 -16.11 -2.46
CA ILE A 248 11.01 -16.33 -2.80
C ILE A 248 10.19 -15.09 -2.44
N PHE A 249 10.39 -14.53 -1.25
CA PHE A 249 9.66 -13.36 -0.79
C PHE A 249 9.87 -12.16 -1.71
N ILE A 250 11.12 -11.88 -2.10
CA ILE A 250 11.46 -10.81 -3.05
C ILE A 250 10.82 -11.09 -4.41
N GLY A 251 11.00 -12.30 -4.97
CA GLY A 251 10.49 -12.65 -6.30
C GLY A 251 8.97 -12.58 -6.38
N GLY A 252 8.28 -13.15 -5.38
CA GLY A 252 6.83 -13.14 -5.28
C GLY A 252 6.26 -11.73 -5.08
N SER A 253 6.85 -10.95 -4.17
CA SER A 253 6.42 -9.58 -3.91
C SER A 253 6.73 -8.65 -5.08
N ALA A 254 7.80 -8.93 -5.83
CA ALA A 254 8.14 -8.17 -7.04
C ALA A 254 7.12 -8.35 -8.16
N LEU A 255 6.42 -9.48 -8.21
CA LEU A 255 5.34 -9.74 -9.16
C LEU A 255 4.06 -8.96 -8.82
N ILE A 256 3.80 -8.75 -7.53
CA ILE A 256 2.56 -8.14 -7.03
C ILE A 256 2.64 -6.61 -7.02
N LEU A 257 3.80 -6.03 -6.70
CA LEU A 257 3.98 -4.59 -6.56
C LEU A 257 3.56 -3.79 -7.82
N PRO A 258 3.94 -4.16 -9.07
CA PRO A 258 3.55 -3.44 -10.28
C PRO A 258 2.04 -3.29 -10.47
N PHE A 259 1.26 -4.31 -10.08
CA PHE A 259 -0.19 -4.27 -10.16
C PHE A 259 -0.75 -3.17 -9.25
N TRP A 260 -0.27 -3.07 -8.01
CA TRP A 260 -0.68 -2.03 -7.07
C TRP A 260 -0.29 -0.62 -7.55
N GLN A 261 0.90 -0.46 -8.09
CA GLN A 261 1.36 0.84 -8.60
C GLN A 261 0.58 1.26 -9.86
N SER A 262 0.32 0.32 -10.78
CA SER A 262 -0.54 0.57 -11.94
C SER A 262 -1.96 0.95 -11.51
N LEU A 263 -2.51 0.28 -10.49
CA LEU A 263 -3.83 0.62 -9.94
C LEU A 263 -3.87 2.04 -9.36
N LYS A 264 -2.84 2.43 -8.60
CA LYS A 264 -2.72 3.80 -8.07
C LYS A 264 -2.65 4.84 -9.19
N ALA A 265 -1.92 4.56 -10.27
CA ALA A 265 -1.87 5.42 -11.44
C ALA A 265 -3.26 5.64 -12.07
N VAL A 266 -4.04 4.56 -12.23
CA VAL A 266 -5.41 4.60 -12.76
C VAL A 266 -6.34 5.41 -11.84
N ILE A 267 -6.29 5.17 -10.53
CA ILE A 267 -7.10 5.92 -9.55
C ILE A 267 -6.73 7.40 -9.57
N TYR A 268 -5.44 7.72 -9.62
CA TYR A 268 -4.97 9.10 -9.66
C TYR A 268 -5.41 9.83 -10.92
N TYR A 269 -5.33 9.17 -12.07
CA TYR A 269 -5.87 9.69 -13.33
C TYR A 269 -7.39 9.96 -13.24
N ASP A 270 -8.19 9.02 -12.71
CA ASP A 270 -9.64 9.23 -12.53
C ASP A 270 -9.96 10.43 -11.64
N LEU A 271 -9.31 10.52 -10.47
CA LEU A 271 -9.57 11.59 -9.51
C LEU A 271 -9.18 12.95 -10.06
N ARG A 272 -8.04 13.03 -10.76
CA ARG A 272 -7.58 14.27 -11.38
C ARG A 272 -8.45 14.68 -12.56
N SER A 273 -8.92 13.72 -13.35
CA SER A 273 -9.89 13.98 -14.42
C SER A 273 -11.21 14.55 -13.88
N ARG A 274 -11.72 14.01 -12.76
CA ARG A 274 -12.97 14.48 -12.13
C ARG A 274 -12.85 15.81 -11.41
N ARG A 275 -11.77 16.01 -10.66
CA ARG A 275 -11.61 17.21 -9.81
C ARG A 275 -11.02 18.40 -10.54
N GLU A 276 -10.14 18.14 -11.50
CA GLU A 276 -9.34 19.20 -12.15
C GLU A 276 -9.64 19.33 -13.64
N GLY A 277 -10.59 18.54 -14.15
CA GLY A 277 -10.93 18.53 -15.58
C GLY A 277 -9.74 18.11 -16.45
N LEU A 278 -8.84 17.25 -15.95
CA LEU A 278 -7.63 16.86 -16.69
C LEU A 278 -7.96 16.37 -18.10
N GLY A 279 -9.03 15.61 -18.29
CA GLY A 279 -9.46 15.14 -19.61
C GLY A 279 -9.76 16.26 -20.61
N LEU A 280 -10.24 17.42 -20.14
CA LEU A 280 -10.48 18.60 -20.99
C LEU A 280 -9.15 19.20 -21.46
N LYS A 281 -8.19 19.35 -20.52
CA LYS A 281 -6.85 19.87 -20.81
C LYS A 281 -6.06 18.99 -21.78
N LEU A 282 -6.28 17.68 -21.75
CA LEU A 282 -5.62 16.76 -22.67
C LEU A 282 -6.22 16.85 -24.08
N ARG A 283 -7.55 17.00 -24.17
CA ARG A 283 -8.23 17.20 -25.46
C ARG A 283 -7.83 18.51 -26.13
N GLU A 284 -7.63 19.58 -25.36
CA GLU A 284 -7.13 20.86 -25.87
C GLU A 284 -5.70 20.79 -26.43
N ARG A 285 -4.87 19.84 -25.97
CA ARG A 285 -3.50 19.66 -26.50
C ARG A 285 -3.43 18.82 -27.77
N GLU A 286 -4.49 18.05 -28.07
CA GLU A 286 -4.58 17.21 -29.27
C GLU A 286 -5.17 17.96 -30.47
N ILE A 287 -5.72 19.17 -30.26
CA ILE A 287 -6.24 20.09 -31.29
C ILE A 287 -5.15 21.09 -31.66
#